data_AF-A0A357FVQ7-F1
#
_entry.id   AF-A0A357FVQ7-F1
#
_cell.length_a   1.000
_cell.length_b   1.000
_cell.length_c   1.000
_cell.angle_alpha   90.00
_cell.angle_beta   90.00
_cell.angle_gamma   90.00
#
_symmetry.space_group_name_H-M   'P 1'
#
loop_
_entity.id
_entity.type
_entity.pdbx_description
1 polymer ?
#
loop_
_entity_poly.entity_id
_entity_poly.type
_entity_poly.pdbx_seq_one_letter_code
_entity_poly.pdbx_strand_id
1 'polypeptide(L)'
;MAVIEIISTGVGLSVQDYGRPGWRRFGVPPGGVMDRSSAAAANRLLGNRADAPVLEVLMQGVKLRVLEDTWIAVAGADLGCAIAAWTARKVVAGTVLAFPMNRAGLWAYVAVPGGFDVDRWFGSASVDARNGLGQPLERGVQLSALTSAASFGYEQVGRRVLVAELQRDFSRPMEFELLPGPQFELFSERARAQLASAEWTVSP
;
A
#
# COMPACT_ATOMS: atom_id res chain seq x y z
N MET A 1 -4.68 -20.43 -7.39
CA MET A 1 -5.42 -19.92 -8.56
C MET A 1 -5.37 -18.41 -8.53
N ALA A 2 -5.52 -17.74 -9.66
CA ALA A 2 -5.49 -16.28 -9.69
C ALA A 2 -6.72 -15.69 -8.98
N VAL A 3 -6.49 -14.66 -8.18
CA VAL A 3 -7.50 -13.99 -7.35
C VAL A 3 -7.85 -12.59 -7.90
N ILE A 4 -6.89 -11.91 -8.52
CA ILE A 4 -7.03 -10.55 -9.04
C ILE A 4 -6.50 -10.49 -10.47
N GLU A 5 -7.26 -9.88 -11.38
CA GLU A 5 -6.80 -9.47 -12.71
C GLU A 5 -6.69 -7.94 -12.77
N ILE A 6 -5.58 -7.44 -13.34
CA ILE A 6 -5.36 -6.02 -13.53
C ILE A 6 -6.12 -5.55 -14.78
N ILE A 7 -7.11 -4.68 -14.60
CA ILE A 7 -7.87 -4.08 -15.71
C ILE A 7 -7.27 -2.73 -16.11
N SER A 8 -6.76 -1.96 -15.14
CA SER A 8 -6.09 -0.68 -15.33
C SER A 8 -5.13 -0.41 -14.18
N THR A 9 -3.94 0.09 -14.49
CA THR A 9 -2.91 0.48 -13.50
C THR A 9 -3.06 1.91 -13.00
N GLY A 10 -3.96 2.70 -13.58
CA GLY A 10 -4.19 4.08 -13.18
C GLY A 10 -2.92 4.94 -13.24
N VAL A 11 -2.80 5.87 -12.29
CA VAL A 11 -1.59 6.70 -12.12
C VAL A 11 -0.40 5.85 -11.67
N GLY A 12 -0.64 4.83 -10.85
CA GLY A 12 0.40 3.93 -10.37
C GLY A 12 -0.19 2.73 -9.63
N LEU A 13 0.36 1.57 -9.94
CA LEU A 13 0.01 0.30 -9.30
C LEU A 13 1.26 -0.57 -9.24
N SER A 14 1.57 -1.11 -8.06
CA SER A 14 2.69 -2.03 -7.91
C SER A 14 2.46 -3.03 -6.79
N VAL A 15 3.15 -4.18 -6.84
CA VAL A 15 3.24 -5.06 -5.68
C VAL A 15 4.33 -4.52 -4.76
N GLN A 16 4.00 -4.44 -3.47
CA GLN A 16 4.91 -3.97 -2.44
C GLN A 16 4.83 -4.84 -1.19
N ASP A 17 5.99 -5.12 -0.59
CA ASP A 17 6.10 -5.61 0.78
C ASP A 17 6.92 -4.61 1.62
N TYR A 18 7.61 -5.07 2.67
CA TYR A 18 8.45 -4.19 3.49
C TYR A 18 9.80 -3.81 2.85
N GLY A 19 10.04 -4.27 1.63
CA GLY A 19 11.23 -4.00 0.85
C GLY A 19 12.38 -4.95 1.14
N ARG A 20 13.53 -4.61 0.57
CA ARG A 20 14.81 -5.33 0.56
C ARG A 20 15.90 -4.55 1.30
N PRO A 21 15.82 -4.40 2.63
CA PRO A 21 16.90 -3.77 3.40
C PRO A 21 18.20 -4.59 3.31
N GLY A 22 19.33 -3.96 3.62
CA GLY A 22 20.64 -4.64 3.68
C GLY A 22 21.51 -4.54 2.41
N TRP A 23 20.94 -4.11 1.29
CA TRP A 23 21.63 -4.06 -0.01
C TRP A 23 22.10 -2.66 -0.44
N ARG A 24 21.85 -1.62 0.37
CA ARG A 24 22.20 -0.21 0.04
C ARG A 24 23.68 -0.02 -0.30
N ARG A 25 24.58 -0.76 0.35
CA ARG A 25 26.04 -0.70 0.07
C ARG A 25 26.42 -1.14 -1.35
N PHE A 26 25.52 -1.82 -2.04
CA PHE A 26 25.66 -2.27 -3.42
C PHE A 26 24.84 -1.43 -4.41
N GLY A 27 24.33 -0.28 -3.97
CA GLY A 27 23.49 0.60 -4.80
C GLY A 27 22.04 0.14 -4.95
N VAL A 28 21.62 -0.94 -4.29
CA VAL A 28 20.23 -1.40 -4.34
C VAL A 28 19.41 -0.69 -3.26
N PRO A 29 18.41 0.14 -3.64
CA PRO A 29 17.56 0.81 -2.66
C PRO A 29 16.65 -0.19 -1.95
N PRO A 30 16.20 0.12 -0.72
CA PRO A 30 15.36 -0.78 0.06
C PRO A 30 13.98 -0.99 -0.56
N GLY A 31 13.44 -0.05 -1.35
CA GLY A 31 12.06 -0.12 -1.83
C GLY A 31 11.04 -0.32 -0.69
N GLY A 32 9.94 -0.99 -1.00
CA GLY A 32 8.87 -1.25 -0.03
C GLY A 32 7.68 -0.32 -0.21
N VAL A 33 6.62 -0.63 0.54
CA VAL A 33 5.45 0.23 0.69
C VAL A 33 5.82 1.64 1.18
N MET A 34 5.15 2.64 0.63
CA MET A 34 5.33 4.05 0.99
C MET A 34 4.81 4.36 2.40
N ASP A 35 3.75 3.68 2.84
CA ASP A 35 3.16 3.76 4.18
C ASP A 35 3.04 2.34 4.78
N ARG A 36 4.07 1.99 5.57
CA ARG A 36 4.15 0.71 6.28
C ARG A 36 2.98 0.48 7.23
N SER A 37 2.46 1.53 7.87
CA SER A 37 1.35 1.42 8.83
C SER A 37 0.07 1.01 8.12
N SER A 38 -0.25 1.68 7.01
CA SER A 38 -1.45 1.39 6.22
C SER A 38 -1.39 0.01 5.56
N ALA A 39 -0.23 -0.37 5.00
CA ALA A 39 -0.03 -1.72 4.47
C ALA A 39 -0.18 -2.81 5.54
N ALA A 40 0.42 -2.60 6.72
CA ALA A 40 0.29 -3.50 7.86
C ALA A 40 -1.17 -3.63 8.32
N ALA A 41 -1.94 -2.54 8.29
CA ALA A 41 -3.36 -2.54 8.64
C ALA A 41 -4.19 -3.37 7.66
N ALA A 42 -3.98 -3.22 6.34
CA ALA A 42 -4.64 -4.04 5.33
C ALA A 42 -4.37 -5.54 5.57
N ASN A 43 -3.10 -5.90 5.80
CA ASN A 43 -2.71 -7.27 6.12
C ASN A 43 -3.33 -7.77 7.43
N ARG A 44 -3.32 -6.94 8.49
CA ARG A 44 -3.89 -7.29 9.80
C ARG A 44 -5.39 -7.58 9.74
N LEU A 45 -6.13 -6.84 8.90
CA LEU A 45 -7.57 -7.10 8.69
C LEU A 45 -7.84 -8.50 8.15
N LEU A 46 -6.88 -9.09 7.42
CA LEU A 46 -6.95 -10.45 6.88
C LEU A 46 -6.26 -11.50 7.78
N GLY A 47 -5.61 -11.07 8.87
CA GLY A 47 -4.78 -11.95 9.68
C GLY A 47 -3.48 -12.39 8.99
N ASN A 48 -3.03 -11.65 7.98
CA ASN A 48 -1.75 -11.87 7.32
C ASN A 48 -0.60 -11.40 8.21
N ARG A 49 0.62 -11.82 7.87
CA ARG A 49 1.82 -11.15 8.38
C ARG A 49 1.85 -9.70 7.91
N ALA A 50 2.39 -8.81 8.74
CA ALA A 50 2.44 -7.38 8.43
C ALA A 50 3.27 -7.05 7.18
N ASP A 51 4.26 -7.89 6.87
CA ASP A 51 5.16 -7.82 5.71
C ASP A 51 4.68 -8.64 4.49
N ALA A 52 3.47 -9.17 4.50
CA ALA A 52 2.94 -9.90 3.35
C ALA A 52 2.75 -8.95 2.14
N PRO A 53 3.03 -9.41 0.89
CA PRO A 53 2.90 -8.56 -0.29
C PRO A 53 1.46 -8.07 -0.50
N VAL A 54 1.33 -6.78 -0.75
CA VAL A 54 0.06 -6.08 -1.05
C VAL A 54 0.16 -5.35 -2.40
N LEU A 55 -0.97 -4.97 -2.96
CA LEU A 55 -1.00 -4.01 -4.06
C LEU A 55 -1.01 -2.59 -3.48
N GLU A 56 -0.07 -1.77 -3.90
CA GLU A 56 0.02 -0.34 -3.59
C GLU A 56 -0.58 0.47 -4.75
N VAL A 57 -1.63 1.23 -4.46
CA VAL A 57 -2.46 1.99 -5.40
C VAL A 57 -2.19 3.49 -5.23
N LEU A 58 -1.74 4.15 -6.30
CA LEU A 58 -1.48 5.58 -6.32
C LEU A 58 -2.70 6.36 -6.82
N MET A 59 -3.22 7.28 -6.01
CA MET A 59 -4.20 8.32 -6.38
C MET A 59 -5.52 7.83 -6.99
N GLN A 60 -5.51 7.38 -8.24
CA GLN A 60 -6.72 7.09 -9.00
C GLN A 60 -6.46 6.29 -10.29
N GLY A 61 -7.54 5.78 -10.87
CA GLY A 61 -7.58 5.14 -12.18
C GLY A 61 -7.35 3.63 -12.16
N VAL A 62 -6.94 3.06 -11.03
CA VAL A 62 -6.77 1.62 -10.88
C VAL A 62 -8.11 0.91 -10.94
N LYS A 63 -8.14 -0.21 -11.67
CA LYS A 63 -9.29 -1.13 -11.72
C LYS A 63 -8.78 -2.56 -11.61
N LEU A 64 -9.32 -3.30 -10.65
CA LEU A 64 -8.96 -4.68 -10.35
C LEU A 64 -10.21 -5.55 -10.47
N ARG A 65 -10.15 -6.66 -11.22
CA ARG A 65 -11.24 -7.64 -11.27
C ARG A 65 -10.94 -8.79 -10.33
N VAL A 66 -11.90 -9.13 -9.49
CA VAL A 66 -11.85 -10.29 -8.60
C VAL A 66 -12.22 -11.52 -9.40
N LEU A 67 -11.38 -12.55 -9.38
CA LEU A 67 -11.54 -13.77 -10.20
C LEU A 67 -12.20 -14.93 -9.45
N GLU A 68 -12.13 -14.92 -8.12
CA GLU A 68 -12.74 -15.92 -7.25
C GLU A 68 -13.35 -15.26 -6.01
N ASP A 69 -14.36 -15.89 -5.41
CA ASP A 69 -14.94 -15.44 -4.16
C ASP A 69 -13.87 -15.40 -3.06
N THR A 70 -13.52 -14.19 -2.61
CA THR A 70 -12.38 -14.02 -1.70
C THR A 70 -12.59 -12.86 -0.73
N TRP A 71 -11.74 -12.77 0.29
CA TRP A 71 -11.67 -11.61 1.17
C TRP A 71 -10.71 -10.59 0.60
N ILE A 72 -11.11 -9.32 0.61
CA ILE A 72 -10.25 -8.22 0.20
C ILE A 72 -10.26 -7.18 1.30
N ALA A 73 -9.07 -6.72 1.67
CA ALA A 73 -8.90 -5.60 2.59
C ALA A 73 -8.36 -4.38 1.85
N VAL A 74 -8.88 -3.21 2.22
CA VAL A 74 -8.38 -1.91 1.76
C VAL A 74 -8.01 -1.08 2.99
N ALA A 75 -6.84 -0.45 2.97
CA ALA A 75 -6.38 0.49 4.00
C ALA A 75 -5.55 1.64 3.40
N GLY A 76 -5.25 2.66 4.19
CA GLY A 76 -4.60 3.88 3.72
C GLY A 76 -5.61 4.88 3.16
N ALA A 77 -5.24 5.55 2.08
CA ALA A 77 -6.02 6.63 1.49
C ALA A 77 -7.45 6.19 1.07
N ASP A 78 -8.43 7.07 1.24
CA ASP A 78 -9.75 6.90 0.62
C ASP A 78 -9.69 7.38 -0.83
N LEU A 79 -9.59 6.42 -1.74
CA LEU A 79 -9.57 6.66 -3.19
C LEU A 79 -10.92 6.32 -3.86
N GLY A 80 -12.02 6.36 -3.10
CA GLY A 80 -13.39 6.18 -3.61
C GLY A 80 -13.75 4.74 -3.99
N CYS A 81 -13.01 3.76 -3.48
CA CYS A 81 -13.33 2.35 -3.68
C CYS A 81 -14.65 1.97 -3.00
N ALA A 82 -15.38 1.01 -3.57
CA ALA A 82 -16.60 0.49 -2.97
C ALA A 82 -16.35 -0.26 -1.64
N ILE A 83 -15.11 -0.74 -1.44
CA ILE A 83 -14.63 -1.16 -0.12
C ILE A 83 -14.10 0.08 0.58
N ALA A 84 -14.75 0.48 1.68
CA ALA A 84 -14.29 1.60 2.49
C ALA A 84 -12.84 1.38 2.96
N ALA A 85 -12.08 2.47 3.10
CA ALA A 85 -10.76 2.40 3.71
C ALA A 85 -10.83 1.76 5.10
N TRP A 86 -9.73 1.11 5.49
CA TRP A 86 -9.57 0.42 6.77
C TRP A 86 -10.56 -0.73 7.01
N THR A 87 -11.06 -1.33 5.92
CA THR A 87 -12.10 -2.37 5.96
C THR A 87 -11.68 -3.59 5.15
N ALA A 88 -12.03 -4.78 5.64
CA ALA A 88 -12.03 -6.02 4.87
C ALA A 88 -13.43 -6.61 4.77
N ARG A 89 -13.75 -7.20 3.63
CA ARG A 89 -15.02 -7.90 3.38
C ARG A 89 -14.85 -9.01 2.35
N LYS A 90 -15.80 -9.93 2.33
CA LYS A 90 -15.93 -10.88 1.21
C LYS A 90 -16.42 -10.15 -0.04
N VAL A 91 -15.82 -10.50 -1.17
CA VAL A 91 -16.11 -10.00 -2.50
C VAL A 91 -16.32 -11.19 -3.43
N VAL A 92 -17.39 -11.13 -4.22
CA VAL A 92 -17.74 -12.21 -5.15
C VAL A 92 -16.94 -12.10 -6.44
N ALA A 93 -16.68 -13.24 -7.06
CA ALA A 93 -16.04 -13.33 -8.38
C ALA A 93 -16.75 -12.45 -9.42
N GLY A 94 -15.99 -11.87 -10.33
CA GLY A 94 -16.47 -10.95 -11.37
C GLY A 94 -16.61 -9.49 -10.89
N THR A 95 -16.55 -9.22 -9.58
CA THR A 95 -16.60 -7.84 -9.07
C THR A 95 -15.39 -7.04 -9.56
N VAL A 96 -15.62 -5.80 -10.02
CA VAL A 96 -14.56 -4.86 -10.37
C VAL A 96 -14.41 -3.82 -9.27
N LEU A 97 -13.26 -3.82 -8.59
CA LEU A 97 -12.86 -2.79 -7.66
C LEU A 97 -12.24 -1.63 -8.43
N ALA A 98 -12.86 -0.46 -8.36
CA ALA A 98 -12.37 0.76 -8.99
C ALA A 98 -11.91 1.76 -7.93
N PHE A 99 -10.83 2.48 -8.23
CA PHE A 99 -10.28 3.57 -7.41
C PHE A 99 -10.38 4.87 -8.23
N PRO A 100 -11.56 5.50 -8.32
CA PRO A 100 -11.83 6.53 -9.33
C PRO A 100 -11.19 7.89 -9.05
N MET A 101 -11.07 8.28 -7.78
CA MET A 101 -10.52 9.58 -7.40
C MET A 101 -10.02 9.55 -5.96
N ASN A 102 -8.96 10.29 -5.69
CA ASN A 102 -8.49 10.54 -4.35
C ASN A 102 -9.43 11.50 -3.60
N ARG A 103 -9.92 11.11 -2.41
CA ARG A 103 -10.68 11.97 -1.50
C ARG A 103 -9.84 12.46 -0.33
N ALA A 104 -9.03 11.58 0.24
CA ALA A 104 -8.10 11.91 1.32
C ALA A 104 -6.93 10.92 1.34
N GLY A 105 -5.69 11.43 1.45
CA GLY A 105 -4.47 10.63 1.40
C GLY A 105 -3.86 10.57 0.01
N LEU A 106 -3.01 9.58 -0.28
CA LEU A 106 -2.38 9.41 -1.61
C LEU A 106 -2.23 7.94 -2.01
N TRP A 107 -1.80 7.12 -1.05
CA TRP A 107 -1.54 5.69 -1.25
C TRP A 107 -2.58 4.85 -0.52
N ALA A 108 -3.24 3.95 -1.26
CA ALA A 108 -4.09 2.90 -0.69
C ALA A 108 -3.44 1.53 -0.90
N TYR A 109 -3.77 0.59 -0.03
CA TYR A 109 -3.22 -0.76 -0.02
C TYR A 109 -4.34 -1.77 -0.11
N VAL A 110 -4.22 -2.69 -1.06
CA VAL A 110 -5.15 -3.81 -1.24
C VAL A 110 -4.44 -5.09 -0.85
N ALA A 111 -4.99 -5.80 0.12
CA ALA A 111 -4.50 -7.10 0.55
C ALA A 111 -5.49 -8.22 0.21
N VAL A 112 -4.94 -9.41 -0.02
CA VAL A 112 -5.65 -10.68 -0.20
C VAL A 112 -5.16 -11.68 0.86
N PRO A 113 -5.87 -12.78 1.14
CA PRO A 113 -5.46 -13.74 2.15
C PRO A 113 -4.05 -14.30 1.88
N GLY A 114 -3.21 -14.36 2.90
CA GLY A 114 -1.82 -14.77 2.80
C GLY A 114 -0.87 -13.76 2.12
N GLY A 115 -1.40 -12.77 1.39
CA GLY A 115 -0.64 -11.86 0.53
C GLY A 115 -0.52 -12.39 -0.90
N PHE A 116 0.02 -11.58 -1.81
CA PHE A 116 0.22 -11.99 -3.20
C PHE A 116 1.41 -12.95 -3.36
N ASP A 117 1.19 -14.00 -4.15
CA ASP A 117 2.22 -14.96 -4.55
C ASP A 117 2.94 -14.45 -5.80
N VAL A 118 4.12 -13.88 -5.59
CA VAL A 118 4.95 -13.27 -6.64
C VAL A 118 6.43 -13.53 -6.38
N ASP A 119 7.22 -13.42 -7.45
CA ASP A 119 8.67 -13.56 -7.37
C ASP A 119 9.31 -12.54 -6.43
N ARG A 120 10.35 -12.99 -5.73
CA ARG A 120 11.10 -12.18 -4.78
C ARG A 120 12.50 -11.89 -5.29
N TRP A 121 12.87 -10.62 -5.27
CA TRP A 121 14.18 -10.11 -5.65
C TRP A 121 14.88 -9.54 -4.42
N PHE A 122 16.08 -10.05 -4.13
CA PHE A 122 16.82 -9.72 -2.90
C PHE A 122 15.98 -9.96 -1.62
N GLY A 123 15.13 -10.99 -1.64
CA GLY A 123 14.24 -11.37 -0.54
C GLY A 123 12.89 -10.64 -0.49
N SER A 124 12.63 -9.70 -1.41
CA SER A 124 11.45 -8.83 -1.38
C SER A 124 10.60 -8.94 -2.65
N ALA A 125 9.28 -8.91 -2.48
CA ALA A 125 8.28 -8.84 -3.54
C ALA A 125 8.10 -7.42 -4.11
N SER A 126 8.70 -6.40 -3.47
CA SER A 126 8.52 -5.02 -3.90
C SER A 126 9.02 -4.75 -5.30
N VAL A 127 8.26 -3.98 -6.05
CA VAL A 127 8.67 -3.46 -7.36
C VAL A 127 9.37 -2.13 -7.18
N ASP A 128 10.49 -1.96 -7.88
CA ASP A 128 11.15 -0.66 -8.06
C ASP A 128 11.40 -0.46 -9.56
N ALA A 129 10.45 0.21 -10.19
CA ALA A 129 10.47 0.46 -11.64
C ALA A 129 11.66 1.33 -12.07
N ARG A 130 12.14 2.23 -11.20
CA ARG A 130 13.27 3.12 -11.52
C ARG A 130 14.56 2.33 -11.73
N ASN A 131 14.73 1.26 -10.95
CA ASN A 131 15.94 0.43 -10.98
C ASN A 131 15.72 -0.92 -11.69
N GLY A 132 14.56 -1.13 -12.30
CA GLY A 132 14.23 -2.37 -13.02
C GLY A 132 14.16 -3.61 -12.12
N LEU A 133 13.74 -3.45 -10.85
CA LEU A 133 13.65 -4.55 -9.89
C LEU A 133 12.20 -4.98 -9.67
N GLY A 134 11.98 -6.30 -9.65
CA GLY A 134 10.64 -6.89 -9.57
C GLY A 134 9.90 -6.80 -10.92
N GLN A 135 8.66 -7.28 -10.93
CA GLN A 135 7.85 -7.33 -12.14
C GLN A 135 6.84 -6.16 -12.17
N PRO A 136 6.89 -5.26 -13.16
CA PRO A 136 5.87 -4.23 -13.31
C PRO A 136 4.51 -4.88 -13.63
N LEU A 137 3.43 -4.26 -13.16
CA LEU A 137 2.08 -4.70 -13.46
C LEU A 137 1.56 -3.98 -14.70
N GLU A 138 0.86 -4.73 -15.54
CA GLU A 138 0.19 -4.22 -16.73
C GLU A 138 -1.21 -4.84 -16.87
N ARG A 139 -2.00 -4.30 -17.80
CA ARG A 139 -3.35 -4.80 -18.05
C ARG A 139 -3.29 -6.28 -18.48
N GLY A 140 -4.16 -7.09 -17.88
CA GLY A 140 -4.28 -8.53 -18.16
C GLY A 140 -3.42 -9.40 -17.25
N VAL A 141 -2.49 -8.83 -16.48
CA VAL A 141 -1.76 -9.59 -15.45
C VAL A 141 -2.74 -10.14 -14.43
N GLN A 142 -2.57 -11.42 -14.11
CA GLN A 142 -3.35 -12.11 -13.09
C GLN A 142 -2.43 -12.47 -11.92
N LEU A 143 -2.86 -12.14 -10.70
CA LEU A 143 -2.12 -12.37 -9.48
C LEU A 143 -2.83 -13.41 -8.63
N SER A 144 -2.06 -14.31 -8.02
CA SER A 144 -2.56 -15.33 -7.09
C SER A 144 -2.37 -14.89 -5.64
N ALA A 145 -3.27 -15.36 -4.77
CA ALA A 145 -3.07 -15.26 -3.33
C ALA A 145 -2.25 -16.46 -2.84
N LEU A 146 -1.44 -16.27 -1.78
CA LEU A 146 -0.70 -17.35 -1.13
C LEU A 146 -1.61 -18.34 -0.40
N THR A 147 -2.79 -17.89 0.06
CA THR A 147 -3.81 -18.75 0.67
C THR A 147 -5.19 -18.44 0.10
N SER A 148 -6.09 -19.42 0.09
CA SER A 148 -7.49 -19.25 -0.35
C SER A 148 -8.40 -18.70 0.75
N ALA A 149 -8.00 -18.79 2.01
CA ALA A 149 -8.77 -18.36 3.16
C ALA A 149 -7.97 -17.41 4.05
N ALA A 150 -8.67 -16.44 4.63
CA ALA A 150 -8.13 -15.56 5.66
C ALA A 150 -7.93 -16.35 6.97
N SER A 151 -7.00 -15.91 7.82
CA SER A 151 -6.49 -16.67 8.98
C SER A 151 -7.45 -16.74 10.17
N PHE A 152 -8.76 -16.56 9.99
CA PHE A 152 -9.76 -16.45 11.05
C PHE A 152 -11.08 -17.10 10.66
N GLY A 153 -11.86 -17.55 11.66
CA GLY A 153 -13.18 -18.15 11.45
C GLY A 153 -14.14 -17.20 10.74
N TYR A 154 -14.62 -17.61 9.57
CA TYR A 154 -15.34 -16.77 8.59
C TYR A 154 -16.87 -16.93 8.63
N GLU A 155 -17.39 -17.90 9.36
CA GLU A 155 -18.79 -18.38 9.27
C GLU A 155 -19.85 -17.29 9.58
N GLN A 156 -19.50 -16.20 10.29
CA GLN A 156 -20.47 -15.18 10.74
C GLN A 156 -20.00 -13.72 10.63
N VAL A 157 -18.87 -13.45 9.98
CA VAL A 157 -18.30 -12.09 9.92
C VAL A 157 -18.59 -11.47 8.55
N GLY A 158 -19.49 -10.48 8.49
CA GLY A 158 -19.83 -9.78 7.25
C GLY A 158 -18.77 -8.77 6.78
N ARG A 159 -18.06 -8.14 7.72
CA ARG A 159 -16.92 -7.25 7.46
C ARG A 159 -16.04 -7.15 8.70
N ARG A 160 -14.78 -6.76 8.51
CA ARG A 160 -13.86 -6.35 9.57
C ARG A 160 -13.46 -4.91 9.33
N VAL A 161 -13.44 -4.11 10.39
CA VAL A 161 -13.04 -2.70 10.32
C VAL A 161 -11.95 -2.49 11.35
N LEU A 162 -10.89 -1.77 11.00
CA LEU A 162 -9.86 -1.40 11.96
C LEU A 162 -10.46 -0.42 12.96
N VAL A 163 -10.14 -0.55 14.24
CA VAL A 163 -10.61 0.41 15.26
C VAL A 163 -10.13 1.83 14.92
N ALA A 164 -10.97 2.83 15.18
CA ALA A 164 -10.77 4.20 14.69
C ALA A 164 -9.45 4.82 15.17
N GLU A 165 -9.00 4.47 16.37
CA GLU A 165 -7.76 4.96 16.99
C GLU A 165 -6.50 4.50 16.24
N LEU A 166 -6.60 3.42 15.48
CA LEU A 166 -5.52 2.90 14.64
C LEU A 166 -5.64 3.35 13.18
N GLN A 167 -6.71 4.05 12.81
CA GLN A 167 -6.88 4.60 11.47
C GLN A 167 -6.14 5.93 11.37
N ARG A 168 -5.30 6.06 10.34
CA ARG A 168 -4.60 7.32 10.10
C ARG A 168 -5.56 8.35 9.51
N ASP A 169 -5.56 9.54 10.09
CA ASP A 169 -6.29 10.69 9.56
C ASP A 169 -5.46 11.43 8.51
N PHE A 170 -5.96 11.47 7.28
CA PHE A 170 -5.35 12.16 6.15
C PHE A 170 -6.00 13.51 5.83
N SER A 171 -6.96 13.97 6.65
CA SER A 171 -7.71 15.21 6.39
C SER A 171 -7.01 16.49 6.87
N ARG A 172 -5.99 16.34 7.72
CA ARG A 172 -5.26 17.46 8.34
C ARG A 172 -3.82 17.58 7.82
N PRO A 173 -3.25 18.78 7.79
CA PRO A 173 -1.82 18.97 7.57
C PRO A 173 -1.00 18.10 8.53
N MET A 174 0.12 17.58 8.03
CA MET A 174 1.02 16.75 8.79
C MET A 174 2.09 17.60 9.47
N GLU A 175 2.24 17.40 10.77
CA GLU A 175 3.37 17.91 11.53
C GLU A 175 4.46 16.83 11.59
N PHE A 176 5.71 17.25 11.40
CA PHE A 176 6.87 16.36 11.39
C PHE A 176 7.85 16.77 12.47
N GLU A 177 8.29 15.81 13.27
CA GLU A 177 9.45 15.99 14.13
C GLU A 177 10.72 15.88 13.28
N LEU A 178 11.60 16.87 13.38
CA LEU A 178 12.85 16.93 12.63
C LEU A 178 14.02 16.69 13.57
N LEU A 179 14.94 15.81 13.15
CA LEU A 179 16.21 15.59 13.82
C LEU A 179 17.35 16.21 13.00
N PRO A 180 18.30 16.92 13.63
CA PRO A 180 19.45 17.50 12.93
C PRO A 180 20.25 16.43 12.17
N GLY A 181 20.43 16.65 10.87
CA GLY A 181 21.24 15.80 10.01
C GLY A 181 22.74 16.16 10.04
N PRO A 182 23.60 15.35 9.40
CA PRO A 182 25.05 15.56 9.42
C PRO A 182 25.51 16.86 8.75
N GLN A 183 24.72 17.43 7.85
CA GLN A 183 25.00 18.72 7.19
C GLN A 183 24.25 19.91 7.80
N PHE A 184 23.55 19.73 8.92
CA PHE A 184 22.66 20.77 9.46
C PHE A 184 23.40 22.09 9.74
N GLU A 185 24.61 22.02 10.30
CA GLU A 185 25.45 23.18 10.62
C GLU A 185 26.05 23.88 9.40
N LEU A 186 25.91 23.33 8.18
CA LEU A 186 26.36 24.01 6.95
C LEU A 186 25.40 25.14 6.53
N PHE A 187 24.19 25.18 7.09
CA PHE A 187 23.19 26.18 6.79
C PHE A 187 23.20 27.32 7.82
N SER A 188 22.87 28.54 7.37
CA SER A 188 22.76 29.69 8.27
C SER A 188 21.72 29.46 9.37
N GLU A 189 21.89 30.10 10.52
CA GLU A 189 20.90 30.06 11.62
C GLU A 189 19.49 30.43 11.13
N ARG A 190 19.39 31.44 10.25
CA ARG A 190 18.13 31.83 9.63
C ARG A 190 17.49 30.70 8.83
N ALA A 191 18.24 29.99 8.00
CA ALA A 191 17.72 28.89 7.19
C ALA A 191 17.26 27.72 8.06
N ARG A 192 18.03 27.40 9.11
CA ARG A 192 17.68 26.36 10.09
C ARG A 192 16.40 26.68 10.85
N ALA A 193 16.24 27.93 11.30
CA ALA A 193 15.01 28.39 11.95
C ALA A 193 13.80 28.32 10.99
N GLN A 194 13.97 28.79 9.75
CA GLN A 194 12.92 28.76 8.74
C GLN A 194 12.46 27.34 8.42
N LEU A 195 13.37 26.36 8.38
CA LEU A 195 13.02 24.96 8.14
C LEU A 195 11.97 24.44 9.13
N ALA A 196 12.11 24.79 10.41
CA ALA A 196 11.25 24.30 11.48
C ALA A 196 9.99 25.15 11.70
N SER A 197 10.01 26.44 11.35
CA SER A 197 8.92 27.37 11.65
C SER A 197 8.00 27.67 10.47
N ALA A 198 8.41 27.35 9.23
CA ALA A 198 7.63 27.64 8.03
C ALA A 198 6.66 26.51 7.69
N GLU A 199 5.56 26.89 7.03
CA GLU A 199 4.70 25.93 6.34
C GLU A 199 5.30 25.57 4.98
N TRP A 200 5.29 24.28 4.65
CA TRP A 200 5.84 23.74 3.42
C TRP A 200 4.74 23.14 2.55
N THR A 201 4.77 23.46 1.26
CA THR A 201 3.84 22.91 0.27
C THR A 201 4.55 21.86 -0.57
N VAL A 202 3.93 20.69 -0.71
CA VAL A 202 4.41 19.63 -1.61
C VAL A 202 4.16 20.09 -3.06
N SER A 203 5.21 20.06 -3.88
CA SER A 203 5.07 20.36 -5.32
C SER A 203 4.24 19.28 -6.03
N PRO A 204 3.60 19.60 -7.17
CA PRO A 204 2.89 18.62 -7.98
C PRO A 204 3.72 17.41 -8.40
#